data_AF-A0A9E4XDG8-F1
#
_entry.id   AF-A0A9E4XDG8-F1
#
_cell.length_a   1.000
_cell.length_b   1.000
_cell.length_c   1.000
_cell.angle_alpha   90.00
_cell.angle_beta   90.00
_cell.angle_gamma   90.00
#
_symmetry.space_group_name_H-M   'P 1'
#
loop_
_entity.id
_entity.type
_entity.pdbx_description
1 polymer ?
#
loop_
_entity_poly.entity_id
_entity_poly.type
_entity_poly.pdbx_seq_one_letter_code
_entity_poly.pdbx_strand_id
1 'polypeptide(L)' 'DDKMTSVPGVFVAGDMARGQSLVVWAIAEGREAARGVDQYLMGQTSLPRVLAGALPRA' A
#
# COMPACT_ATOMS: atom_id res chain seq x y z
N ASP A 1 -1.14 8.18 -0.60
CA ASP A 1 0.32 8.01 -0.56
C ASP A 1 0.73 6.69 -1.21
N ASP A 2 1.93 6.65 -1.79
CA ASP A 2 2.53 5.51 -2.50
C ASP A 2 3.14 4.45 -1.57
N LYS A 3 2.87 4.56 -0.25
CA LYS A 3 3.39 3.70 0.82
C LYS A 3 4.92 3.73 0.98
N MET A 4 5.61 4.69 0.36
CA MET A 4 7.04 4.91 0.61
C MET A 4 7.24 5.53 1.99
N THR A 5 8.28 5.09 2.70
CA THR A 5 8.72 5.68 3.95
C THR A 5 9.53 6.97 3.68
N SER A 6 10.08 7.57 4.73
CA SER A 6 11.03 8.67 4.58
C SER A 6 12.36 8.25 3.92
N VAL A 7 12.66 6.95 3.85
CA VAL A 7 13.83 6.42 3.16
C VAL A 7 13.43 6.04 1.72
N PRO A 8 14.03 6.66 0.69
CA PRO A 8 13.70 6.36 -0.70
C PRO A 8 13.87 4.88 -1.04
N GLY A 9 12.87 4.30 -1.71
CA GLY A 9 12.89 2.89 -2.10
C GLY A 9 12.53 1.91 -0.97
N VAL A 10 12.24 2.39 0.24
CA VAL A 10 11.75 1.57 1.35
C VAL A 10 10.26 1.83 1.55
N PHE A 11 9.46 0.75 1.56
CA PHE A 11 8.00 0.81 1.60
C PHE A 11 7.45 0.02 2.78
N VAL A 12 6.26 0.37 3.25
CA VAL A 12 5.63 -0.26 4.41
C VAL A 12 4.13 -0.48 4.21
N ALA A 13 3.62 -1.58 4.75
CA ALA A 13 2.19 -1.94 4.72
C ALA A 13 1.79 -2.74 5.97
N GLY A 14 0.48 -2.85 6.21
CA GLY A 14 -0.07 -3.66 7.29
C GLY A 14 0.22 -3.06 8.66
N ASP A 15 0.37 -3.93 9.67
CA ASP A 15 0.46 -3.50 11.06
C ASP A 15 1.68 -2.59 11.35
N MET A 16 2.76 -2.70 10.58
CA MET A 16 3.91 -1.78 10.69
C MET A 16 3.58 -0.36 10.22
N ALA A 17 2.61 -0.20 9.32
CA ALA A 17 2.21 1.10 8.78
C ALA A 17 1.04 1.72 9.59
N ARG A 18 0.08 0.89 10.02
CA ARG A 18 -1.18 1.32 10.62
C ARG A 18 -1.29 1.03 12.12
N GLY A 19 -0.51 0.08 12.64
CA GLY A 19 -0.80 -0.61 13.89
C GLY A 19 -1.77 -1.77 13.69
N GLN A 20 -2.03 -2.54 14.75
CA GLN A 20 -2.88 -3.75 14.68
C GLN A 20 -4.24 -3.45 14.04
N SER A 21 -4.59 -4.23 13.01
CA SER A 21 -5.86 -4.08 12.30
C SER A 21 -6.36 -5.41 11.72
N LEU A 22 -7.42 -5.35 10.90
CA LEU A 22 -7.94 -6.52 10.18
C LEU A 22 -6.96 -6.96 9.08
N VAL A 23 -6.84 -8.27 8.86
CA VAL A 23 -6.01 -8.84 7.78
C VAL A 23 -6.34 -8.27 6.40
N VAL A 24 -7.60 -7.94 6.14
CA VAL A 24 -8.03 -7.34 4.87
C VAL A 24 -7.41 -5.94 4.64
N TRP A 25 -7.14 -5.19 5.71
CA TRP A 25 -6.40 -3.93 5.61
C TRP A 25 -4.94 -4.18 5.23
N ALA A 26 -4.29 -5.17 5.85
CA ALA A 26 -2.91 -5.53 5.49
C ALA A 26 -2.80 -5.95 4.01
N ILE A 27 -3.77 -6.71 3.50
CA ILE A 27 -3.82 -7.09 2.08
C ILE A 27 -4.00 -5.86 1.18
N ALA A 28 -4.93 -4.97 1.52
CA ALA A 28 -5.17 -3.75 0.77
C ALA A 28 -3.93 -2.85 0.71
N GLU A 29 -3.29 -2.66 1.85
CA GLU A 29 -2.09 -1.83 1.95
C GLU A 29 -0.89 -2.47 1.26
N GLY A 30 -0.76 -3.80 1.32
CA GLY A 30 0.27 -4.52 0.56
C GLY A 30 0.12 -4.32 -0.95
N ARG A 31 -1.10 -4.28 -1.47
CA ARG A 31 -1.37 -3.98 -2.89
C ARG A 31 -1.00 -2.53 -3.25
N GLU A 32 -1.31 -1.58 -2.39
CA GLU A 32 -0.86 -0.19 -2.60
C GLU A 32 0.66 -0.05 -2.53
N ALA A 33 1.33 -0.77 -1.63
CA ALA A 33 2.78 -0.79 -1.55
C ALA A 33 3.41 -1.41 -2.81
N ALA A 34 2.87 -2.52 -3.31
CA ALA A 34 3.31 -3.10 -4.58
C ALA A 34 3.17 -2.11 -5.75
N ARG A 35 2.06 -1.36 -5.81
CA ARG A 35 1.84 -0.29 -6.80
C ARG A 35 2.87 0.84 -6.68
N GLY A 36 3.20 1.25 -5.45
CA GLY A 36 4.23 2.25 -5.19
C GLY A 36 5.63 1.78 -5.58
N VAL A 37 5.99 0.54 -5.25
CA VAL A 37 7.27 -0.09 -5.64
C VAL A 37 7.39 -0.16 -7.16
N ASP A 38 6.35 -0.64 -7.85
CA ASP A 38 6.33 -0.74 -9.31
C ASP A 38 6.50 0.64 -9.96
N GLN A 39 5.74 1.64 -9.50
CA GLN A 39 5.86 3.01 -10.00
C GLN A 39 7.25 3.62 -9.74
N TYR A 40 7.87 3.34 -8.59
CA TYR A 40 9.20 3.83 -8.24
C TYR A 40 10.29 3.22 -9.13
N LEU A 41 10.22 1.90 -9.40
CA LEU A 41 11.22 1.20 -10.20
C LEU A 41 11.04 1.44 -11.70
N MET A 42 9.79 1.52 -12.17
CA MET A 42 9.46 1.56 -13.60
C MET A 42 9.12 2.96 -14.11
N GLY A 43 8.94 3.94 -13.22
CA GLY A 43 8.50 5.31 -13.53
C GLY A 43 6.99 5.45 -13.84
N GLN A 44 6.30 4.33 -14.04
CA GLN A 44 4.86 4.23 -14.28
C GLN A 44 4.35 2.89 -13.74
N THR A 45 3.04 2.76 -13.53
CA THR A 45 2.44 1.49 -13.07
C THR A 45 1.09 1.25 -13.73
N SER A 46 0.83 0.00 -14.11
CA SER A 46 -0.49 -0.46 -14.55
C SER A 46 -1.23 -1.24 -13.45
N LEU A 47 -0.67 -1.34 -12.25
CA LEU A 47 -1.28 -2.06 -11.15
C LEU A 47 -2.52 -1.31 -10.63
N PRO A 48 -3.61 -2.04 -10.33
CA PRO A 48 -4.86 -1.42 -9.92
C PRO A 48 -4.73 -0.77 -8.53
N ARG A 49 -5.39 0.39 -8.36
CA ARG A 49 -5.54 1.05 -7.06
C ARG A 49 -6.66 0.38 -6.26
N VAL A 50 -6.46 0.24 -4.96
CA VAL A 50 -7.49 -0.21 -4.02
C VAL A 50 -8.52 0.90 -3.83
N LEU A 51 -9.79 0.58 -4.10
CA LEU A 51 -10.89 1.54 -3.99
C LEU A 51 -11.29 1.74 -2.52
N ALA A 52 -11.41 2.99 -2.10
CA ALA A 52 -11.71 3.37 -0.72
C ALA A 52 -13.05 2.79 -0.19
N GLY A 53 -14.00 2.46 -1.07
CA GLY A 53 -15.29 1.85 -0.70
C GLY A 53 -15.30 0.32 -0.62
N ALA A 54 -14.22 -0.35 -1.04
CA ALA A 54 -14.15 -1.82 -1.09
C ALA A 54 -13.70 -2.46 0.24
N LEU A 55 -13.29 -1.64 1.21
CA LEU A 55 -12.77 -2.10 2.50
C LEU A 55 -13.82 -1.92 3.60
N PRO A 56 -13.80 -2.76 4.65
CA PRO A 56 -14.75 -2.66 5.73
C PRO A 56 -14.72 -1.28 6.37
N ARG A 57 -15.89 -0.72 6.67
CA ARG A 57 -15.98 0.49 7.48
C ARG A 57 -15.70 0.09 8.94
N ALA A 58 -14.81 0.83 9.58
CA ALA A 58 -14.59 0.73 11.02
C ALA A 58 -15.78 1.30 11.79
#